data_AF-A0A945NGD7-F1
#
_entry.id   AF-A0A945NGD7-F1
#
_cell.length_a   1.000
_cell.length_b   1.000
_cell.length_c   1.000
_cell.angle_alpha   90.00
_cell.angle_beta   90.00
_cell.angle_gamma   90.00
#
_symmetry.space_group_name_H-M   'P 1'
#
loop_
_entity.id
_entity.type
_entity.pdbx_description
1 polymer ?
#
loop_
_entity_poly.entity_id
_entity_poly.type
_entity_poly.pdbx_seq_one_letter_code
_entity_poly.pdbx_strand_id
1 'polypeptide(L)'
;MQKDYKTLIIYVLTLFVVVLLIVLKKQQTHLTELENDVVTEEDIELSPDSIAQEPVVEDPIDKKSTPMRGIIALIIDDFGYRNDHISNGFLELPGKLTYAIIPGHDHSQLFSKKAYDAGYEIIVHLP
;
A
#
# COMPACT_ATOMS: atom_id res chain seq x y z
N MET A 1 -17.82 33.27 45.71
CA MET A 1 -17.52 31.89 45.28
C MET A 1 -16.95 31.96 43.87
N GLN A 2 -15.63 32.15 43.76
CA GLN A 2 -14.95 32.27 42.47
C GLN A 2 -14.95 30.86 41.85
N LYS A 3 -15.59 30.68 40.69
CA LYS A 3 -15.61 29.37 40.01
C LYS A 3 -14.16 29.00 39.62
N ASP A 4 -13.72 27.81 40.01
CA ASP A 4 -12.38 27.29 39.71
C ASP A 4 -12.28 26.81 38.26
N TYR A 5 -12.33 27.77 37.33
CA TYR A 5 -12.20 27.52 35.90
C TYR A 5 -10.88 26.84 35.52
N LYS A 6 -9.81 27.07 36.30
CA LYS A 6 -8.51 26.41 36.08
C LYS A 6 -8.60 24.89 36.26
N THR A 7 -9.27 24.45 37.33
CA THR A 7 -9.47 23.03 37.62
C THR A 7 -10.35 22.38 36.55
N LEU A 8 -11.41 23.07 36.11
CA LEU A 8 -12.28 22.59 35.02
C LEU A 8 -11.52 22.46 33.70
N ILE A 9 -10.69 23.45 33.36
CA ILE A 9 -9.85 23.42 32.14
C ILE A 9 -8.87 22.25 32.18
N ILE A 10 -8.24 21.99 33.34
CA ILE A 10 -7.33 20.84 33.52
C ILE A 10 -8.08 19.54 33.26
N TYR A 11 -9.28 19.34 33.82
CA TYR A 11 -10.05 18.12 33.58
C TYR A 11 -10.42 17.94 32.10
N VAL A 12 -10.84 19.01 31.41
CA VAL A 12 -11.15 18.95 29.98
C VAL A 12 -9.92 18.60 29.14
N LEU A 13 -8.77 19.21 29.44
CA LEU A 13 -7.49 18.90 28.78
C LEU A 13 -7.08 17.45 29.02
N THR A 14 -7.17 16.95 30.27
CA THR A 14 -6.84 15.55 30.57
C THR A 14 -7.75 14.57 29.85
N LEU A 15 -9.06 14.87 29.73
CA LEU A 15 -10.00 14.05 28.96
C LEU A 15 -9.60 14.02 27.48
N PHE A 16 -9.28 15.18 26.90
CA PHE A 16 -8.85 15.28 25.51
C PHE A 16 -7.57 14.48 25.24
N VAL A 17 -6.59 14.57 26.14
CA VAL A 17 -5.35 13.78 26.06
C VAL A 17 -5.64 12.28 26.16
N VAL A 18 -6.49 11.84 27.08
CA VAL A 18 -6.87 10.42 27.20
C VAL A 18 -7.57 9.92 25.93
N VAL A 19 -8.49 10.70 25.36
CA VAL A 19 -9.16 10.37 24.10
C VAL A 19 -8.14 10.26 22.95
N LEU A 20 -7.21 11.21 22.84
CA LEU A 20 -6.13 11.15 21.86
C LEU A 20 -5.28 9.89 22.01
N LEU A 21 -4.88 9.55 23.24
CA LEU A 21 -4.10 8.33 23.50
C LEU A 21 -4.85 7.06 23.10
N ILE A 22 -6.17 7.00 23.34
CA ILE A 22 -7.01 5.88 22.89
C ILE A 22 -7.03 5.79 21.36
N VAL A 23 -7.19 6.91 20.66
CA VAL A 23 -7.20 6.97 19.20
C VAL A 23 -5.87 6.53 18.60
N LEU A 24 -4.76 7.02 19.16
CA LEU A 24 -3.41 6.63 18.73
C LEU A 24 -3.15 5.15 18.98
N LYS A 25 -3.54 4.61 20.14
CA LYS A 25 -3.42 3.18 20.45
C LYS A 25 -4.24 2.32 19.48
N LYS A 26 -5.46 2.75 19.13
CA LYS A 26 -6.32 2.02 18.19
C LYS A 26 -5.69 1.94 16.80
N GLN A 27 -5.07 3.03 16.33
CA GLN A 27 -4.34 3.03 15.05
C GLN A 27 -3.14 2.09 15.09
N GLN A 28 -2.38 2.09 16.19
CA GLN A 28 -1.22 1.22 16.33
C GLN A 28 -1.60 -0.27 16.37
N THR A 29 -2.66 -0.64 17.08
CA THR A 29 -3.14 -2.03 17.13
C THR A 29 -3.51 -2.57 15.75
N HIS A 30 -4.19 -1.78 14.92
CA HIS A 30 -4.55 -2.18 13.55
C HIS A 30 -3.32 -2.40 12.66
N LEU A 31 -2.25 -1.60 12.85
CA LEU A 31 -0.99 -1.80 12.13
C LEU A 31 -0.29 -3.10 12.54
N THR A 32 -0.27 -3.42 13.84
CA THR A 32 0.31 -4.66 14.35
C THR A 32 -0.47 -5.90 13.90
N GLU A 33 -1.79 -5.80 13.76
CA GLU A 33 -2.63 -6.89 13.24
C GLU A 33 -2.32 -7.17 11.76
N LEU A 34 -2.17 -6.12 10.94
CA LEU A 34 -1.76 -6.26 9.54
C LEU A 34 -0.36 -6.86 9.38
N GLU A 35 0.59 -6.51 10.25
CA GLU A 35 1.94 -7.08 10.23
C GLU A 35 1.91 -8.58 10.56
N ASN A 36 1.12 -9.01 11.54
CA ASN A 36 1.00 -10.41 11.91
C ASN A 36 0.31 -11.26 10.83
N ASP A 37 -0.71 -10.71 10.15
CA ASP A 37 -1.40 -11.40 9.06
C ASP A 37 -0.47 -11.63 7.86
N VAL A 38 0.38 -10.66 7.51
CA VAL A 38 1.38 -10.79 6.44
C VAL A 38 2.45 -11.83 6.78
N VAL A 39 2.90 -11.88 8.03
CA VAL A 39 3.90 -12.87 8.49
C VAL A 39 3.35 -14.31 8.44
N THR A 40 2.03 -14.50 8.49
CA THR A 40 1.41 -15.84 8.40
C THR A 40 1.18 -16.36 6.98
N GLU A 41 1.26 -15.53 5.93
CA GLU A 41 0.96 -15.94 4.56
C GLU A 41 2.19 -16.24 3.68
N GLU A 42 3.43 -16.00 4.15
CA GLU A 42 4.65 -16.20 3.34
C GLU A 42 5.23 -17.63 3.30
N ASP A 43 4.62 -18.61 3.97
CA ASP A 43 4.99 -20.03 3.84
C ASP A 43 4.16 -20.73 2.74
N ILE A 44 4.22 -20.23 1.49
CA ILE A 44 3.78 -21.00 0.32
C ILE A 44 5.04 -21.57 -0.36
N GLU A 45 5.39 -22.79 0.06
CA GLU A 45 6.32 -23.68 -0.63
C GLU A 45 5.86 -23.89 -2.09
N LEU A 46 6.58 -23.30 -3.05
CA LEU A 46 6.45 -23.62 -4.47
C LEU A 46 7.07 -25.00 -4.75
N SER A 47 6.23 -26.03 -4.83
CA SER A 47 6.60 -27.34 -5.39
C SER A 47 6.61 -27.27 -6.94
N PRO A 48 7.74 -27.57 -7.61
CA PRO A 48 7.81 -27.54 -9.07
C PRO A 48 7.61 -28.96 -9.63
N ASP A 49 6.41 -29.52 -9.55
CA ASP A 49 6.11 -30.77 -10.25
C ASP A 49 4.62 -30.91 -10.53
N SER A 50 4.19 -30.42 -11.70
CA SER A 50 2.99 -30.86 -12.42
C SER A 50 3.00 -30.33 -13.85
N ILE A 51 3.98 -30.78 -14.65
CA ILE A 51 3.82 -30.81 -16.11
C ILE A 51 3.17 -32.14 -16.45
N ALA A 52 1.85 -32.16 -16.52
CA ALA A 52 1.11 -33.21 -17.22
C ALA A 52 0.47 -32.56 -18.46
N GLN A 53 1.00 -32.93 -19.63
CA GLN A 53 0.47 -32.54 -20.93
C GLN A 53 -0.83 -33.31 -21.21
N GLU A 54 -1.92 -32.60 -21.51
CA GLU A 54 -3.03 -33.13 -22.31
C GLU A 54 -2.96 -32.57 -23.73
N PRO A 55 -3.41 -33.33 -24.75
CA PRO A 55 -2.93 -33.23 -26.11
C PRO A 55 -3.51 -32.03 -26.88
N VAL A 56 -2.65 -31.51 -27.74
CA VAL A 56 -2.85 -30.40 -28.68
C VAL A 56 -3.99 -30.73 -29.66
N VAL A 57 -4.99 -29.86 -29.71
CA VAL A 57 -5.87 -29.71 -30.90
C VAL A 57 -5.36 -28.49 -31.65
N GLU A 58 -4.76 -28.74 -32.81
CA GLU A 58 -4.20 -27.74 -33.70
C GLU A 58 -5.31 -26.99 -34.46
N ASP A 59 -5.22 -25.66 -34.46
CA ASP A 59 -5.68 -24.84 -35.59
C ASP A 59 -4.69 -23.67 -35.81
N PRO A 60 -4.37 -23.31 -37.07
CA PRO A 60 -3.14 -22.60 -37.40
C PRO A 60 -3.33 -21.09 -37.37
N ILE A 61 -2.82 -20.43 -36.33
CA ILE A 61 -2.47 -19.01 -36.41
C ILE A 61 -0.99 -18.88 -36.10
N ASP A 62 -0.23 -18.74 -37.19
CA ASP A 62 1.19 -18.47 -37.23
C ASP A 62 1.49 -17.12 -36.54
N LYS A 63 1.58 -17.15 -35.21
CA LYS A 63 2.18 -16.08 -34.41
C LYS A 63 3.42 -16.68 -33.80
N LYS A 64 4.56 -16.44 -34.44
CA LYS A 64 5.90 -16.72 -33.93
C LYS A 64 6.02 -16.12 -32.51
N SER A 65 5.69 -16.92 -31.50
CA SER A 65 5.77 -16.52 -30.10
C SER A 65 7.24 -16.32 -29.80
N THR A 66 7.67 -15.06 -29.69
CA THR A 66 8.97 -14.74 -29.12
C THR A 66 9.06 -15.42 -27.75
N PRO A 67 10.06 -16.29 -27.50
CA PRO A 67 10.16 -16.98 -26.23
C PRO A 67 10.30 -15.95 -25.09
N MET A 68 9.60 -16.19 -23.99
CA MET A 68 9.65 -15.33 -22.80
C MET A 68 11.10 -15.26 -22.29
N ARG A 69 11.66 -14.04 -22.20
CA ARG A 69 13.07 -13.81 -21.83
C ARG A 69 13.27 -13.46 -20.36
N GLY A 70 12.20 -13.25 -19.61
CA GLY A 70 12.21 -12.81 -18.22
C GLY A 70 11.06 -11.86 -17.91
N ILE A 71 10.87 -11.57 -16.63
CA ILE A 71 9.89 -10.61 -16.12
C ILE A 71 10.65 -9.38 -15.61
N ILE A 72 10.16 -8.19 -15.93
CA ILE A 72 10.69 -6.92 -15.43
C ILE A 72 9.63 -6.31 -14.51
N ALA A 73 10.02 -5.99 -13.29
CA ALA A 73 9.24 -5.18 -12.37
C ALA A 73 9.74 -3.73 -12.43
N LEU A 74 8.82 -2.77 -12.45
CA LEU A 74 9.12 -1.34 -12.46
C LEU A 74 8.49 -0.70 -11.22
N ILE A 75 9.34 -0.22 -10.32
CA ILE A 75 8.96 0.44 -9.06
C ILE A 75 9.38 1.90 -9.15
N ILE A 76 8.51 2.81 -8.73
CA ILE A 76 8.81 4.24 -8.65
C ILE A 76 8.69 4.70 -7.20
N ASP A 77 9.81 5.20 -6.67
CA ASP A 77 9.97 5.58 -5.27
C ASP A 77 9.57 7.05 -4.99
N ASP A 78 9.67 7.45 -3.72
CA ASP A 78 9.53 8.82 -3.21
C ASP A 78 8.16 9.49 -3.38
N PHE A 79 7.08 8.71 -3.53
CA PHE A 79 5.74 9.28 -3.48
C PHE A 79 5.31 9.62 -2.05
N GLY A 80 4.46 10.64 -1.93
CA GLY A 80 3.91 11.11 -0.65
C GLY A 80 4.30 12.55 -0.30
N TYR A 81 5.42 13.06 -0.83
CA TYR A 81 5.82 14.47 -0.66
C TYR A 81 5.02 15.46 -1.51
N ARG A 82 4.56 15.01 -2.69
CA ARG A 82 3.97 15.89 -3.71
C ARG A 82 2.73 15.23 -4.31
N ASN A 83 1.80 16.07 -4.77
CA ASN A 83 0.62 15.66 -5.50
C ASN A 83 0.26 16.74 -6.53
N ASP A 84 1.08 16.84 -7.56
CA ASP A 84 0.95 17.80 -8.65
C ASP A 84 0.74 17.09 -9.98
N HIS A 85 0.77 17.85 -11.08
CA HIS A 85 0.59 17.31 -12.43
C HIS A 85 1.65 16.26 -12.81
N ILE A 86 2.86 16.32 -12.26
CA ILE A 86 3.90 15.31 -12.49
C ILE A 86 3.51 14.02 -11.79
N SER A 87 3.12 14.11 -10.51
CA SER A 87 2.66 12.94 -9.73
C SER A 87 1.48 12.24 -10.41
N ASN A 88 0.51 13.02 -10.90
CA ASN A 88 -0.65 12.47 -11.62
C ASN A 88 -0.26 11.90 -12.99
N GLY A 89 0.71 12.50 -13.68
CA GLY A 89 1.18 12.01 -14.98
C GLY A 89 1.77 10.59 -14.91
N PHE A 90 2.33 10.20 -13.76
CA PHE A 90 2.77 8.80 -13.56
C PHE A 90 1.59 7.83 -13.62
N LEU A 91 0.43 8.19 -13.05
CA LEU A 91 -0.77 7.34 -13.08
C LEU A 91 -1.32 7.14 -14.51
N GLU A 92 -0.93 8.00 -15.45
CA GLU A 92 -1.32 7.92 -16.87
C GLU A 92 -0.36 7.06 -17.70
N LEU A 93 0.77 6.61 -17.13
CA LEU A 93 1.74 5.81 -17.86
C LEU A 93 1.18 4.42 -18.21
N PRO A 94 1.33 3.97 -19.48
CA PRO A 94 0.87 2.66 -19.86
C PRO A 94 1.81 1.58 -19.29
N GLY A 95 1.25 0.61 -18.56
CA GLY A 95 1.99 -0.58 -18.12
C GLY A 95 1.65 -1.03 -16.71
N LYS A 96 2.32 -2.09 -16.27
CA LYS A 96 2.27 -2.55 -14.87
C LYS A 96 3.40 -1.84 -14.11
N LEU A 97 3.02 -0.92 -13.24
CA LEU A 97 3.93 -0.16 -12.38
C LEU A 97 3.53 -0.37 -10.93
N THR A 98 4.52 -0.33 -10.05
CA THR A 98 4.35 -0.35 -8.59
C THR A 98 4.80 1.00 -8.03
N TYR A 99 4.00 1.59 -7.14
CA TYR A 99 4.29 2.87 -6.50
C TYR A 99 4.73 2.69 -5.05
N ALA A 100 5.95 3.13 -4.71
CA ALA A 100 6.42 3.10 -3.33
C ALA A 100 6.13 4.45 -2.66
N ILE A 101 5.32 4.41 -1.59
CA ILE A 101 4.78 5.61 -0.95
C ILE A 101 5.33 5.71 0.48
N ILE A 102 5.95 6.85 0.78
CA ILE A 102 6.49 7.14 2.10
C ILE A 102 5.31 7.44 3.04
N PRO A 103 5.19 6.76 4.19
CA PRO A 103 4.12 7.04 5.13
C PRO A 103 4.32 8.40 5.82
N GLY A 104 3.23 9.01 6.30
CA GLY A 104 3.27 10.18 7.19
C GLY A 104 3.54 11.55 6.53
N HIS A 105 3.54 11.65 5.20
CA HIS A 105 3.68 12.92 4.49
C HIS A 105 2.32 13.48 4.03
N ASP A 106 2.29 14.78 3.70
CA ASP A 106 1.09 15.55 3.36
C ASP A 106 0.22 14.91 2.27
N HIS A 107 0.82 14.14 1.37
CA HIS A 107 0.12 13.53 0.25
C HIS A 107 0.18 12.00 0.23
N SER A 108 0.75 11.34 1.23
CA SER A 108 0.89 9.87 1.26
C SER A 108 -0.45 9.17 1.09
N GLN A 109 -1.44 9.52 1.92
CA GLN A 109 -2.76 8.89 1.89
C GLN A 109 -3.55 9.24 0.62
N LEU A 110 -3.41 10.48 0.15
CA LEU A 110 -4.13 10.94 -1.04
C LEU A 110 -3.59 10.24 -2.30
N PHE A 111 -2.27 10.20 -2.45
CA PHE A 111 -1.65 9.55 -3.59
C PHE A 111 -1.83 8.03 -3.55
N SER A 112 -1.74 7.40 -2.38
CA SER A 112 -1.99 5.96 -2.25
C SER A 112 -3.40 5.60 -2.68
N LYS A 113 -4.40 6.38 -2.26
CA LYS A 113 -5.78 6.19 -2.71
C LYS A 113 -5.91 6.34 -4.23
N LYS A 114 -5.29 7.36 -4.84
CA LYS A 114 -5.32 7.57 -6.29
C LYS A 114 -4.70 6.41 -7.06
N ALA A 115 -3.53 5.94 -6.63
CA ALA A 115 -2.83 4.83 -7.27
C ALA A 115 -3.64 3.53 -7.14
N TYR A 116 -4.27 3.30 -5.98
CA TYR A 116 -5.13 2.14 -5.73
C TYR A 116 -6.38 2.17 -6.61
N ASP A 117 -7.07 3.32 -6.65
CA ASP A 117 -8.26 3.52 -7.46
C ASP A 117 -7.95 3.38 -8.97
N ALA A 118 -6.71 3.70 -9.38
CA ALA A 118 -6.22 3.51 -10.75
C ALA A 118 -5.77 2.07 -11.05
N GLY A 119 -5.80 1.16 -10.07
CA GLY A 119 -5.51 -0.26 -10.25
C GLY A 119 -4.02 -0.61 -10.22
N TYR A 120 -3.18 0.25 -9.64
CA TYR A 120 -1.74 -0.01 -9.49
C TYR A 120 -1.42 -0.70 -8.16
N GLU A 121 -0.31 -1.42 -8.14
CA GLU A 121 0.28 -1.96 -6.92
C GLU A 121 0.94 -0.85 -6.11
N ILE A 122 0.81 -0.93 -4.79
CA ILE A 122 1.36 0.05 -3.85
C ILE A 122 2.15 -0.68 -2.78
N ILE A 123 3.33 -0.17 -2.48
CA ILE A 123 4.18 -0.64 -1.38
C ILE A 123 4.56 0.53 -0.47
N VAL A 124 5.00 0.21 0.74
CA VAL A 124 5.52 1.21 1.68
C VAL A 124 6.97 1.51 1.32
N HIS A 125 7.32 2.79 1.14
CA HIS A 125 8.70 3.25 1.03
C HIS A 125 9.20 3.67 2.43
N LEU A 126 9.92 2.76 3.11
CA LEU A 126 10.52 3.06 4.41
C LEU A 126 11.87 3.77 4.23
N PRO A 127 12.11 4.90 4.92
CA PRO A 127 13.39 5.61 4.92
C PRO A 127 14.47 4.91 5.76
#